data_AF-D2BID1-F1
#
_entry.id   AF-D2BID1-F1
#
_cell.length_a   1.000
_cell.length_b   1.000
_cell.length_c   1.000
_cell.angle_alpha   90.00
_cell.angle_beta   90.00
_cell.angle_gamma   90.00
#
_symmetry.space_group_name_H-M   'P 1'
#
loop_
_entity.id
_entity.type
_entity.pdbx_description
1 polymer ?
#
loop_
_entity_poly.entity_id
_entity_poly.type
_entity_poly.pdbx_seq_one_letter_code
_entity_poly.pdbx_strand_id
1 'polypeptide(L)'
;MVKGIVTAIITFAVLILAAAVLIMGYLGIMPGVSSLMGSDKPRDLGVTATSQDYQTMVSKSGVTIGTLPSDTPPADSIIFSGSRIVNTSYTAEELTAFVNQTNYRYTPVKNFQVRINNDGTVECSGIFDIKVIQDFITAMDGNAEVSEYWNKYSRYFISNPAFYVKCTPSMTNNHLSLQLEKFELGRFSIPQAALDELSSKLITLTDGLHGICHDAQSYRIRPTHCRGTGN
;
A
#
# COMPACT_ATOMS: atom_id res chain seq x y z
N MET A 1 -5.52 -9.29 -10.66
CA MET A 1 -4.07 -9.37 -10.42
C MET A 1 -3.54 -8.13 -9.69
N VAL A 2 -3.44 -6.95 -10.33
CA VAL A 2 -2.94 -5.71 -9.67
C VAL A 2 -3.73 -5.35 -8.41
N LYS A 3 -5.06 -5.44 -8.50
CA LYS A 3 -5.96 -5.20 -7.35
C LYS A 3 -5.61 -6.04 -6.13
N GLY A 4 -5.36 -7.35 -6.30
CA GLY A 4 -5.03 -8.25 -5.19
C GLY A 4 -3.68 -7.93 -4.53
N ILE A 5 -2.66 -7.60 -5.33
CA ILE A 5 -1.35 -7.18 -4.82
C ILE A 5 -1.49 -5.88 -4.00
N VAL A 6 -2.26 -4.92 -4.51
CA VAL A 6 -2.50 -3.64 -3.82
C VAL A 6 -3.25 -3.85 -2.51
N THR A 7 -4.31 -4.67 -2.50
CA THR A 7 -5.05 -5.03 -1.28
C THR A 7 -4.13 -5.68 -0.24
N ALA A 8 -3.22 -6.56 -0.66
CA ALA A 8 -2.25 -7.21 0.25
C ALA A 8 -1.28 -6.19 0.89
N ILE A 9 -0.70 -5.28 0.09
CA ILE A 9 0.20 -4.23 0.59
C ILE A 9 -0.51 -3.34 1.62
N ILE A 10 -1.77 -2.98 1.37
CA ILE A 10 -2.55 -2.13 2.28
C ILE A 10 -2.86 -2.85 3.58
N THR A 11 -3.32 -4.10 3.47
CA THR A 11 -3.59 -4.94 4.64
C THR A 11 -2.38 -5.01 5.53
N PHE A 12 -1.21 -5.27 4.93
CA PHE A 12 0.04 -5.32 5.64
C PHE A 12 0.42 -4.01 6.33
N ALA A 13 0.32 -2.89 5.61
CA ALA A 13 0.63 -1.58 6.18
C ALA A 13 -0.26 -1.28 7.40
N VAL A 14 -1.55 -1.57 7.32
CA VAL A 14 -2.50 -1.37 8.44
C VAL A 14 -2.21 -2.31 9.60
N LEU A 15 -1.93 -3.59 9.34
CA LEU A 15 -1.60 -4.56 10.39
C LEU A 15 -0.28 -4.20 11.10
N ILE A 16 0.72 -3.72 10.36
CA ILE A 16 1.97 -3.20 10.93
C ILE A 16 1.68 -1.99 11.83
N LEU A 17 0.86 -1.03 11.38
CA LEU A 17 0.48 0.12 12.18
C LEU A 17 -0.26 -0.28 13.45
N ALA A 18 -1.18 -1.25 13.36
CA ALA A 18 -1.89 -1.81 14.51
C ALA A 18 -0.93 -2.50 15.50
N ALA A 19 0.00 -3.34 15.00
CA ALA A 19 1.00 -3.99 15.83
C ALA A 19 1.91 -2.97 16.53
N ALA A 20 2.33 -1.93 15.81
CA ALA A 20 3.13 -0.85 16.38
C ALA A 20 2.40 -0.13 17.51
N VAL A 21 1.11 0.18 17.35
CA VAL A 21 0.27 0.76 18.42
C VAL A 21 0.17 -0.16 19.62
N LEU A 22 -0.04 -1.46 19.42
CA LEU A 22 -0.14 -2.43 20.51
C LEU A 22 1.16 -2.53 21.32
N ILE A 23 2.30 -2.60 20.63
CA ILE A 23 3.62 -2.68 21.27
C ILE A 23 3.94 -1.39 22.01
N MET A 24 3.73 -0.23 21.38
CA MET A 24 3.97 1.06 22.03
C MET A 24 3.03 1.26 23.24
N GLY A 25 1.76 0.89 23.10
CA GLY A 25 0.80 0.92 24.21
C GLY A 25 1.21 0.01 25.37
N TYR A 26 1.71 -1.20 25.10
CA TYR A 26 2.28 -2.10 26.10
C TYR A 26 3.48 -1.48 26.82
N LEU A 27 4.32 -0.73 26.10
CA LEU A 27 5.47 -0.02 26.65
C LEU A 27 5.10 1.32 27.34
N GLY A 28 3.82 1.69 27.38
CA GLY A 28 3.36 2.97 27.93
C GLY A 28 3.72 4.19 27.08
N ILE A 29 4.11 3.99 25.81
CA ILE A 29 4.51 5.03 24.86
C ILE A 29 3.30 5.35 23.98
N MET A 30 2.89 6.62 23.91
CA MET A 30 1.82 7.03 23.00
C MET A 30 2.38 7.37 21.60
N PRO A 31 1.83 6.79 20.53
CA PRO A 31 2.20 7.15 19.16
C PRO A 31 1.96 8.65 18.90
N GLY A 32 3.01 9.39 18.56
CA GLY A 32 2.90 10.78 18.14
C GLY A 32 3.18 11.86 19.20
N VAL A 33 3.53 11.50 20.44
CA VAL A 33 3.98 12.48 21.47
C VAL A 33 5.47 12.85 21.35
N SER A 34 6.14 12.36 20.32
CA SER A 34 7.59 12.25 20.21
C SER A 34 8.27 13.36 19.40
N SER A 35 7.59 14.49 19.17
CA SER A 35 8.18 15.71 18.57
C SER A 35 9.46 16.16 19.30
N LEU A 36 9.64 15.80 20.57
CA LEU A 36 10.84 16.10 21.36
C LEU A 36 12.11 15.34 20.91
N MET A 37 11.99 14.26 20.14
CA MET A 37 13.14 13.45 19.67
C MET A 37 13.38 13.50 18.15
N GLY A 38 12.74 14.42 17.42
CA GLY A 38 12.85 14.53 15.96
C GLY A 38 12.31 13.31 15.20
N SER A 39 11.36 12.61 15.81
CA SER A 39 10.72 11.39 15.30
C SER A 39 9.54 11.65 14.35
N ASP A 40 9.24 12.92 14.09
CA ASP A 40 8.22 13.42 13.16
C ASP A 40 8.74 13.60 11.73
N LYS A 41 10.06 13.42 11.54
CA LYS A 41 10.70 13.53 10.22
C LYS A 41 11.03 12.15 9.65
N PRO A 42 10.76 11.90 8.36
CA PRO A 42 11.18 10.69 7.69
C PRO A 42 12.71 10.62 7.64
N ARG A 43 13.24 9.40 7.54
CA ARG A 43 14.65 9.18 7.30
C ARG A 43 14.96 9.60 5.87
N ASP A 44 16.04 10.35 5.68
CA ASP A 44 16.58 10.59 4.36
C ASP A 44 17.34 9.34 3.89
N LEU A 45 16.91 8.76 2.77
CA LEU A 45 17.53 7.58 2.16
C LEU A 45 18.60 7.98 1.12
N GLY A 46 18.77 9.29 0.87
CA GLY A 46 19.73 9.83 -0.08
C GLY A 46 19.23 9.83 -1.53
N VAL A 47 17.92 9.72 -1.74
CA VAL A 47 17.31 9.64 -3.08
C VAL A 47 16.72 11.00 -3.46
N THR A 48 17.25 11.56 -4.55
CA THR A 48 16.79 12.85 -5.08
C THR A 48 16.03 12.62 -6.37
N ALA A 49 14.72 12.78 -6.31
CA ALA A 49 13.81 12.56 -7.43
C ALA A 49 13.45 13.87 -8.12
N THR A 50 13.32 13.84 -9.45
CA THR A 50 13.02 14.98 -10.31
C THR A 50 11.64 14.86 -10.95
N SER A 51 11.18 15.92 -11.61
CA SER A 51 9.97 15.86 -12.45
C SER A 51 10.14 14.98 -13.69
N GLN A 52 11.37 14.81 -14.17
CA GLN A 52 11.66 13.90 -15.28
C GLN A 52 11.47 12.43 -14.87
N ASP A 53 11.85 12.08 -13.64
CA ASP A 53 11.65 10.73 -13.09
C ASP A 53 10.16 10.41 -12.97
N TYR A 54 9.34 11.38 -12.57
CA TYR A 54 7.89 11.25 -12.54
C TYR A 54 7.33 10.94 -13.94
N GLN A 55 7.68 11.76 -14.94
CA GLN A 55 7.22 11.56 -16.32
C GLN A 55 7.66 10.20 -16.88
N THR A 56 8.90 9.80 -16.59
CA THR A 56 9.45 8.51 -17.01
C THR A 56 8.68 7.37 -16.37
N MET A 57 8.41 7.42 -15.06
CA MET A 57 7.60 6.42 -14.36
C MET A 57 6.19 6.31 -14.94
N VAL A 58 5.49 7.44 -15.14
CA VAL A 58 4.13 7.45 -15.71
C VAL A 58 4.12 6.81 -17.10
N SER A 59 5.10 7.15 -17.95
CA SER A 59 5.21 6.56 -19.30
C SER A 59 5.46 5.05 -19.28
N LYS A 60 6.29 4.55 -18.36
CA LYS A 60 6.61 3.11 -18.21
C LYS A 60 5.44 2.32 -17.63
N SER A 61 4.81 2.87 -16.59
CA SER A 61 3.76 2.20 -15.81
C SER A 61 2.47 1.96 -16.60
N GLY A 62 2.22 2.76 -17.65
CA GLY A 62 0.98 2.70 -18.43
C GLY A 62 -0.25 3.07 -17.59
N VAL A 63 -0.04 3.71 -16.44
CA VAL A 63 -1.12 4.31 -15.65
C VAL A 63 -1.63 5.52 -16.39
N THR A 64 -2.95 5.63 -16.51
CA THR A 64 -3.60 6.85 -17.01
C THR A 64 -3.98 7.70 -15.81
N ILE A 65 -3.47 8.94 -15.76
CA ILE A 65 -3.75 9.89 -14.70
C ILE A 65 -4.72 10.94 -15.24
N GLY A 66 -5.89 11.03 -14.60
CA GLY A 66 -6.92 12.00 -14.94
C GLY A 66 -7.26 12.91 -13.76
N THR A 67 -8.05 13.95 -14.03
CA THR A 67 -8.63 14.79 -12.98
C THR A 67 -9.65 13.98 -12.18
N LEU A 68 -9.57 14.05 -10.86
CA LEU A 68 -10.55 13.45 -9.94
C LEU A 68 -11.55 14.53 -9.48
N PRO A 69 -12.83 14.48 -9.90
CA PRO A 69 -13.86 15.39 -9.40
C PRO A 69 -13.96 15.37 -7.87
N SER A 70 -14.24 16.52 -7.26
CA SER A 70 -14.23 16.68 -5.79
C SER A 70 -15.29 15.87 -5.06
N ASP A 71 -16.38 15.51 -5.74
CA ASP A 71 -17.48 14.70 -5.26
C ASP A 71 -17.29 13.19 -5.49
N THR A 72 -16.21 12.78 -6.18
CA THR A 72 -15.93 11.36 -6.42
C THR A 72 -15.72 10.64 -5.09
N PRO A 73 -16.51 9.58 -4.79
CA PRO A 73 -16.28 8.74 -3.62
C PRO A 73 -14.92 8.03 -3.70
N PRO A 74 -14.26 7.71 -2.57
CA PRO A 74 -12.99 6.97 -2.60
C PRO A 74 -13.10 5.67 -3.40
N ALA A 75 -14.18 4.90 -3.24
CA ALA A 75 -14.37 3.62 -3.93
C ALA A 75 -14.32 3.73 -5.47
N ASP A 76 -14.62 4.90 -6.02
CA ASP A 76 -14.66 5.14 -7.47
C ASP A 76 -13.43 5.92 -7.98
N SER A 77 -12.50 6.29 -7.08
CA SER A 77 -11.36 7.16 -7.44
C SER A 77 -10.17 6.43 -8.04
N ILE A 78 -10.12 5.10 -7.99
CA ILE A 78 -9.11 4.25 -8.66
C ILE A 78 -9.82 3.11 -9.38
N ILE A 79 -9.51 2.96 -10.67
CA ILE A 79 -10.09 1.91 -11.51
C ILE A 79 -8.99 0.97 -11.97
N PHE A 80 -9.09 -0.29 -11.60
CA PHE A 80 -8.25 -1.36 -12.13
C PHE A 80 -8.99 -2.05 -13.28
N SER A 81 -8.46 -1.94 -14.49
CA SER A 81 -9.05 -2.58 -15.68
C SER A 81 -7.99 -3.13 -16.62
N GLY A 82 -8.37 -4.15 -17.39
CA GLY A 82 -7.49 -4.81 -18.36
C GLY A 82 -6.38 -5.67 -17.73
N SER A 83 -5.42 -6.05 -18.57
CA SER A 83 -4.21 -6.78 -18.19
C SER A 83 -3.08 -6.40 -19.15
N ARG A 84 -1.84 -6.37 -18.67
CA ARG A 84 -0.65 -6.18 -19.48
C ARG A 84 0.51 -7.00 -18.94
N ILE A 85 1.41 -7.41 -19.83
CA ILE A 85 2.69 -7.97 -19.41
C ILE A 85 3.53 -6.84 -18.81
N VAL A 86 4.03 -7.06 -17.60
CA VAL A 86 4.92 -6.14 -16.90
C VAL A 86 6.34 -6.68 -17.01
N ASN A 87 7.10 -6.14 -17.96
CA ASN A 87 8.53 -6.40 -18.12
C ASN A 87 9.28 -5.07 -18.16
N THR A 88 9.27 -4.36 -17.04
CA THR A 88 9.91 -3.04 -16.91
C THR A 88 10.63 -2.97 -15.58
N SER A 89 11.70 -2.18 -15.54
CA SER A 89 12.42 -1.85 -14.32
C SER A 89 12.19 -0.39 -13.98
N TYR A 90 12.07 -0.12 -12.68
CA TYR A 90 11.93 1.22 -12.14
C TYR A 90 13.14 1.56 -11.28
N THR A 91 13.57 2.82 -11.33
CA THR A 91 14.61 3.33 -10.43
C THR A 91 14.01 3.79 -9.10
N ALA A 92 14.87 3.98 -8.10
CA ALA A 92 14.52 4.56 -6.81
C ALA A 92 13.90 5.97 -6.97
N GLU A 93 14.49 6.78 -7.85
CA GLU A 93 14.05 8.13 -8.17
C GLU A 93 12.68 8.13 -8.85
N GLU A 94 12.43 7.22 -9.78
CA GLU A 94 11.14 7.06 -10.47
C GLU A 94 10.01 6.71 -9.51
N LEU A 95 10.22 5.74 -8.62
CA LEU A 95 9.23 5.35 -7.60
C LEU A 95 8.99 6.48 -6.59
N THR A 96 10.07 7.14 -6.16
CA THR A 96 10.02 8.28 -5.24
C THR A 96 9.27 9.46 -5.88
N ALA A 97 9.56 9.78 -7.14
CA ALA A 97 8.88 10.85 -7.87
C ALA A 97 7.40 10.55 -8.05
N PHE A 98 7.05 9.31 -8.40
CA PHE A 98 5.66 8.90 -8.61
C PHE A 98 4.80 9.14 -7.38
N VAL A 99 5.22 8.68 -6.20
CA VAL A 99 4.42 8.83 -4.98
C VAL A 99 4.31 10.29 -4.56
N ASN A 100 5.37 11.08 -4.67
CA ASN A 100 5.35 12.47 -4.21
C ASN A 100 4.68 13.45 -5.18
N GLN A 101 4.72 13.18 -6.49
CA GLN A 101 4.20 14.10 -7.51
C GLN A 101 2.82 13.70 -8.05
N THR A 102 2.38 12.46 -7.82
CA THR A 102 0.98 12.09 -8.10
C THR A 102 0.08 12.83 -7.12
N ASN A 103 -0.65 13.84 -7.62
CA ASN A 103 -1.60 14.62 -6.83
C ASN A 103 -2.93 13.87 -6.61
N TYR A 104 -2.84 12.63 -6.11
CA TYR A 104 -4.00 11.84 -5.77
C TYR A 104 -4.51 12.23 -4.38
N ARG A 105 -5.80 12.59 -4.29
CA ARG A 105 -6.44 13.13 -3.10
C ARG A 105 -6.28 12.24 -1.86
N TYR A 106 -6.25 10.93 -2.04
CA TYR A 106 -6.21 9.95 -0.95
C TYR A 106 -4.83 9.29 -0.78
N THR A 107 -3.75 9.92 -1.24
CA THR A 107 -2.39 9.39 -1.04
C THR A 107 -2.07 9.30 0.46
N PRO A 108 -1.81 8.09 1.01
CA PRO A 108 -1.70 7.88 2.45
C PRO A 108 -0.32 8.20 3.02
N VAL A 109 0.60 8.71 2.19
CA VAL A 109 1.98 9.01 2.58
C VAL A 109 2.44 10.35 2.01
N LYS A 110 3.34 11.02 2.71
CA LYS A 110 4.00 12.27 2.30
C LYS A 110 5.49 12.18 2.52
N ASN A 111 6.26 13.01 1.79
CA ASN A 111 7.72 13.06 1.88
C ASN A 111 8.34 11.66 1.74
N PHE A 112 7.83 10.91 0.78
CA PHE A 112 8.18 9.51 0.60
C PHE A 112 9.53 9.39 -0.10
N GLN A 113 10.35 8.43 0.30
CA GLN A 113 11.55 8.02 -0.44
C GLN A 113 11.58 6.50 -0.52
N VAL A 114 12.01 5.98 -1.66
CA VAL A 114 12.35 4.58 -1.88
C VAL A 114 13.81 4.52 -2.26
N ARG A 115 14.55 3.59 -1.67
CA ARG A 115 15.91 3.23 -2.08
C ARG A 115 15.95 1.74 -2.41
N ILE A 116 16.51 1.43 -3.57
CA ILE A 116 16.76 0.04 -4.00
C ILE A 116 18.26 -0.20 -3.83
N ASN A 117 18.64 -1.14 -2.98
CA ASN A 117 20.03 -1.46 -2.70
C ASN A 117 20.58 -2.52 -3.67
N ASN A 118 21.90 -2.57 -3.82
CA ASN A 118 22.58 -3.50 -4.71
C ASN A 118 22.42 -4.98 -4.30
N ASP A 119 22.08 -5.24 -3.03
CA ASP A 119 21.82 -6.57 -2.49
C ASP A 119 20.38 -7.05 -2.71
N GLY A 120 19.55 -6.25 -3.39
CA GLY A 120 18.13 -6.55 -3.63
C GLY A 120 17.20 -6.12 -2.51
N THR A 121 17.72 -5.57 -1.41
CA THR A 121 16.88 -4.99 -0.36
C THR A 121 16.31 -3.64 -0.79
N VAL A 122 15.13 -3.32 -0.28
CA VAL A 122 14.44 -2.05 -0.52
C VAL A 122 14.17 -1.39 0.82
N GLU A 123 14.50 -0.10 0.89
CA GLU A 123 14.16 0.78 2.00
C GLU A 123 13.09 1.78 1.56
N CYS A 124 12.07 1.98 2.39
CA CYS A 124 11.10 3.04 2.20
C CYS A 124 11.00 3.88 3.47
N SER A 125 10.91 5.20 3.32
CA SER A 125 10.63 6.11 4.43
C SER A 125 9.64 7.18 4.00
N GLY A 126 8.85 7.68 4.94
CA GLY A 126 7.88 8.73 4.68
C GLY A 126 7.11 9.10 5.94
N ILE A 127 6.07 9.89 5.77
CA ILE A 127 5.13 10.27 6.82
C ILE A 127 3.77 9.71 6.42
N PHE A 128 3.13 8.92 7.28
CA PHE A 128 1.75 8.49 7.05
C PHE A 128 0.79 9.68 7.22
N ASP A 129 -0.17 9.82 6.31
CA ASP A 129 -1.31 10.71 6.49
C ASP A 129 -2.51 9.91 7.03
N ILE A 130 -2.59 9.82 8.35
CA ILE A 130 -3.57 8.97 9.03
C ILE A 130 -5.02 9.35 8.69
N LYS A 131 -5.25 10.60 8.28
CA LYS A 131 -6.59 11.12 7.98
C LYS A 131 -7.20 10.51 6.73
N VAL A 132 -6.36 10.07 5.78
CA VAL A 132 -6.82 9.54 4.49
C VAL A 132 -6.62 8.03 4.36
N ILE A 133 -6.05 7.35 5.37
CA ILE A 133 -5.82 5.90 5.29
C ILE A 133 -7.13 5.13 5.10
N GLN A 134 -8.21 5.50 5.80
CA GLN A 134 -9.51 4.83 5.60
C GLN A 134 -10.06 5.04 4.19
N ASP A 135 -9.96 6.26 3.66
CA ASP A 135 -10.37 6.54 2.28
C ASP A 135 -9.52 5.77 1.28
N PHE A 136 -8.21 5.65 1.53
CA PHE A 136 -7.31 4.88 0.69
C PHE A 136 -7.62 3.38 0.71
N ILE A 137 -7.92 2.82 1.90
CA ILE A 137 -8.41 1.43 2.03
C ILE A 137 -9.66 1.26 1.17
N THR A 138 -10.64 2.16 1.27
CA THR A 138 -11.87 2.11 0.47
C THR A 138 -11.61 2.23 -1.02
N ALA A 139 -10.73 3.14 -1.45
CA ALA A 139 -10.41 3.35 -2.87
C ALA A 139 -9.73 2.17 -3.54
N MET A 140 -9.11 1.30 -2.75
CA MET A 140 -8.41 0.13 -3.22
C MET A 140 -9.24 -1.16 -3.05
N ASP A 141 -10.54 -1.00 -2.77
CA ASP A 141 -11.48 -2.08 -2.44
C ASP A 141 -10.96 -2.95 -1.30
N GLY A 142 -10.45 -2.29 -0.25
CA GLY A 142 -9.88 -2.94 0.91
C GLY A 142 -10.89 -3.82 1.64
N ASN A 143 -10.38 -4.92 2.19
CA ASN A 143 -11.19 -5.88 2.96
C ASN A 143 -11.82 -5.18 4.19
N ALA A 144 -13.07 -5.53 4.50
CA ALA A 144 -13.79 -5.11 5.70
C ALA A 144 -12.97 -5.32 6.98
N GLU A 145 -12.21 -6.41 7.07
CA GLU A 145 -11.32 -6.71 8.19
C GLU A 145 -10.22 -5.64 8.36
N VAL A 146 -9.62 -5.16 7.26
CA VAL A 146 -8.59 -4.11 7.28
C VAL A 146 -9.18 -2.78 7.75
N SER A 147 -10.38 -2.46 7.27
CA SER A 147 -11.10 -1.27 7.72
C SER A 147 -11.45 -1.36 9.21
N GLU A 148 -11.85 -2.53 9.70
CA GLU A 148 -12.13 -2.75 11.12
C GLU A 148 -10.86 -2.59 11.98
N TYR A 149 -9.75 -3.20 11.55
CA TYR A 149 -8.45 -3.02 12.21
C TYR A 149 -8.05 -1.54 12.27
N TRP A 150 -8.16 -0.82 11.14
CA TRP A 150 -7.86 0.60 11.11
C TRP A 150 -8.79 1.40 12.02
N ASN A 151 -10.10 1.19 11.97
CA ASN A 151 -11.06 1.89 12.84
C ASN A 151 -10.80 1.66 14.33
N LYS A 152 -10.38 0.45 14.71
CA LYS A 152 -10.05 0.10 16.09
C LYS A 152 -8.80 0.81 16.61
N TYR A 153 -7.75 0.91 15.78
CA TYR A 153 -6.42 1.37 16.21
C TYR A 153 -6.07 2.80 15.80
N SER A 154 -6.74 3.38 14.80
CA SER A 154 -6.47 4.72 14.29
C SER A 154 -6.53 5.80 15.37
N ARG A 155 -7.45 5.68 16.33
CA ARG A 155 -7.62 6.60 17.46
C ARG A 155 -6.38 6.78 18.36
N TYR A 156 -5.43 5.85 18.30
CA TYR A 156 -4.19 5.93 19.08
C TYR A 156 -3.10 6.76 18.38
N PHE A 157 -3.31 7.14 17.11
CA PHE A 157 -2.44 8.07 16.41
C PHE A 157 -2.90 9.51 16.68
N ILE A 158 -2.11 10.23 17.49
CA ILE A 158 -2.39 11.63 17.83
C ILE A 158 -1.90 12.58 16.71
N SER A 159 -0.89 12.14 15.95
CA SER A 159 -0.29 12.88 14.84
C SER A 159 0.13 11.93 13.72
N ASN A 160 0.49 12.49 12.57
CA ASN A 160 0.99 11.76 11.41
C ASN A 160 2.40 11.21 11.69
N PRO A 161 2.58 9.89 11.86
CA PRO A 161 3.86 9.34 12.24
C PRO A 161 4.80 9.20 11.04
N ALA A 162 6.07 9.53 11.22
CA ALA A 162 7.11 9.13 10.29
C ALA A 162 7.35 7.62 10.40
N PHE A 163 7.63 6.96 9.28
CA PHE A 163 7.94 5.55 9.23
C PHE A 163 9.23 5.28 8.46
N TYR A 164 9.81 4.13 8.76
CA TYR A 164 10.89 3.53 7.97
C TYR A 164 10.64 2.03 7.88
N VAL A 165 10.83 1.46 6.69
CA VAL A 165 10.76 0.02 6.46
C VAL A 165 11.97 -0.41 5.63
N LYS A 166 12.54 -1.55 5.98
CA LYS A 166 13.52 -2.28 5.16
C LYS A 166 12.98 -3.68 4.91
N CYS A 167 12.95 -4.09 3.65
CA CYS A 167 12.46 -5.39 3.25
C CYS A 167 13.17 -5.94 2.02
N THR A 168 13.06 -7.25 1.82
CA THR A 168 13.39 -7.91 0.56
C THR A 168 12.09 -8.30 -0.15
N PRO A 169 11.67 -7.58 -1.20
CA PRO A 169 10.49 -7.94 -1.97
C PRO A 169 10.80 -9.06 -2.97
N SER A 170 9.85 -9.97 -3.16
CA SER A 170 9.89 -10.96 -4.24
C SER A 170 8.51 -11.19 -4.82
N MET A 171 8.46 -11.58 -6.09
CA MET A 171 7.22 -11.89 -6.80
C MET A 171 7.39 -13.22 -7.52
N THR A 172 6.65 -14.24 -7.10
CA THR A 172 6.66 -15.56 -7.74
C THR A 172 5.25 -15.95 -8.10
N ASN A 173 4.99 -16.35 -9.35
CA ASN A 173 3.65 -16.71 -9.84
C ASN A 173 2.56 -15.64 -9.56
N ASN A 174 2.92 -14.36 -9.57
CA ASN A 174 2.05 -13.22 -9.19
C ASN A 174 1.69 -13.13 -7.69
N HIS A 175 2.42 -13.82 -6.82
CA HIS A 175 2.33 -13.66 -5.38
C HIS A 175 3.45 -12.75 -4.88
N LEU A 176 3.06 -11.62 -4.28
CA LEU A 176 3.98 -10.69 -3.63
C LEU A 176 4.36 -11.23 -2.25
N SER A 177 5.65 -11.41 -2.02
CA SER A 177 6.22 -11.71 -0.72
C SER A 177 7.12 -10.57 -0.28
N LEU A 178 6.94 -10.10 0.95
CA LEU A 178 7.76 -9.07 1.57
C LEU A 178 8.43 -9.66 2.80
N GLN A 179 9.73 -9.88 2.75
CA GLN A 179 10.50 -10.27 3.94
C GLN A 179 10.94 -9.00 4.67
N LEU A 180 10.31 -8.69 5.82
CA LEU A 180 10.69 -7.52 6.60
C LEU A 180 11.95 -7.77 7.42
N GLU A 181 12.92 -6.88 7.27
CA GLU A 181 14.12 -6.83 8.09
C GLU A 181 14.02 -5.77 9.18
N LYS A 182 13.27 -4.70 8.92
CA LYS A 182 13.08 -3.63 9.88
C LYS A 182 11.81 -2.86 9.60
N PHE A 183 11.09 -2.52 10.66
CA PHE A 183 10.06 -1.50 10.62
C PHE A 183 10.22 -0.58 11.83
N GLU A 184 10.17 0.72 11.59
CA GLU A 184 10.19 1.75 12.60
C GLU A 184 9.00 2.68 12.43
N LEU A 185 8.38 3.06 13.55
CA LEU A 185 7.34 4.07 13.61
C LEU A 185 7.75 5.14 14.60
N GLY A 186 7.93 6.38 14.15
CA GLY A 186 8.48 7.44 14.98
C GLY A 186 9.85 7.06 15.58
N ARG A 187 10.72 6.39 14.80
CA ARG A 187 12.02 5.83 15.23
C ARG A 187 11.96 4.71 16.28
N PHE A 188 10.78 4.28 16.70
CA PHE A 188 10.62 3.08 17.53
C PHE A 188 10.67 1.85 16.64
N SER A 189 11.67 0.99 16.87
CA SER A 189 11.80 -0.28 16.16
C SER A 189 10.75 -1.27 16.66
N ILE A 190 10.05 -1.89 15.72
CA ILE A 190 9.12 -2.97 16.01
C ILE A 190 9.91 -4.29 16.11
N PRO A 191 9.69 -5.12 17.15
CA PRO A 191 10.42 -6.37 17.34
C PRO A 191 10.27 -7.32 16.15
N GLN A 192 11.36 -7.99 15.77
CA GLN A 192 11.40 -8.88 14.61
C GLN A 192 10.33 -9.99 14.67
N ALA A 193 10.07 -10.56 15.85
CA ALA A 193 9.04 -11.58 16.01
C ALA A 193 7.64 -11.13 15.56
N ALA A 194 7.28 -9.86 15.79
CA ALA A 194 6.02 -9.29 15.31
C ALA A 194 6.03 -9.10 13.78
N LEU A 195 7.18 -8.72 13.21
CA LEU A 195 7.35 -8.57 11.76
C LEU A 195 7.28 -9.91 11.03
N ASP A 196 7.83 -10.96 11.62
CA ASP A 196 7.77 -12.32 11.08
C ASP A 196 6.33 -12.85 11.06
N GLU A 197 5.57 -12.63 12.14
CA GLU A 197 4.15 -13.00 12.19
C GLU A 197 3.35 -12.26 11.10
N LEU A 198 3.59 -10.96 10.92
CA LEU A 198 2.91 -10.14 9.90
C LEU A 198 3.27 -10.58 8.48
N SER A 199 4.54 -10.90 8.23
CA SER A 199 5.00 -11.40 6.93
C SER A 199 4.35 -12.74 6.57
N SER A 200 4.12 -13.61 7.56
CA SER A 200 3.41 -14.88 7.35
C SER A 200 1.93 -14.68 6.96
N LYS A 201 1.25 -13.68 7.53
CA LYS A 201 -0.15 -13.36 7.21
C LYS A 201 -0.32 -12.79 5.81
N LEU A 202 0.68 -12.03 5.33
CA LEU A 202 0.69 -11.46 3.99
C LEU A 202 0.59 -12.51 2.87
N ILE A 203 1.35 -13.60 3.01
CA ILE A 203 1.39 -14.70 2.04
C ILE A 203 -0.01 -15.30 1.88
N THR A 204 -0.65 -15.64 3.00
CA THR A 204 -2.02 -16.19 3.05
C THR A 204 -3.06 -15.28 2.41
N LEU A 205 -2.92 -13.96 2.54
CA LEU A 205 -3.85 -12.98 1.96
C LEU A 205 -3.71 -12.89 0.42
N THR A 206 -2.47 -12.98 -0.10
CA THR A 206 -2.25 -13.01 -1.55
C THR A 206 -2.74 -14.30 -2.21
N ASP A 207 -2.76 -15.41 -1.46
CA ASP A 207 -3.30 -16.70 -1.94
C ASP A 207 -4.84 -16.69 -2.02
N GLY A 208 -5.51 -16.11 -1.02
CA GLY A 208 -6.98 -15.99 -1.01
C GLY A 208 -7.55 -15.11 -2.13
N LEU A 209 -6.79 -14.12 -2.61
CA LEU A 209 -7.19 -13.21 -3.69
C LEU A 209 -7.14 -13.85 -5.10
N HIS A 210 -6.44 -14.99 -5.25
CA HIS A 210 -6.45 -15.77 -6.49
C HIS A 210 -7.74 -16.59 -6.67
N GLY A 211 -8.36 -17.06 -5.59
CA GLY A 211 -9.67 -17.75 -5.64
C GLY A 211 -10.78 -16.85 -6.20
N ILE A 212 -10.75 -15.55 -5.85
CA ILE A 212 -11.73 -14.56 -6.32
C ILE A 212 -11.53 -14.22 -7.81
N CYS A 213 -10.30 -14.28 -8.32
CA CYS A 213 -10.02 -14.05 -9.74
C CYS A 213 -10.47 -15.23 -10.62
N HIS A 214 -10.51 -16.45 -10.09
CA HIS A 214 -11.12 -17.60 -10.78
C HIS A 214 -12.66 -17.53 -10.73
N ASP A 215 -13.25 -17.18 -9.58
CA ASP A 215 -14.72 -17.11 -9.43
C ASP A 215 -15.37 -15.92 -10.16
N ALA A 216 -14.63 -14.84 -10.40
CA ALA A 216 -15.13 -13.70 -11.18
C ALA A 216 -15.33 -14.01 -12.68
N GLN A 217 -14.77 -15.12 -13.21
CA GLN A 217 -15.06 -15.58 -14.58
C GLN A 217 -16.38 -16.37 -14.67
N SER A 218 -16.96 -16.81 -13.55
CA SER A 218 -18.19 -17.63 -13.53
C SER A 218 -19.49 -16.83 -13.42
N TYR A 219 -19.47 -15.52 -13.15
CA TYR A 219 -20.69 -14.70 -13.17
C TYR A 219 -21.00 -14.21 -14.60
N ARG A 220 -21.13 -15.14 -15.55
CA ARG A 220 -21.83 -14.84 -16.82
C ARG A 220 -23.33 -14.85 -16.56
N ILE A 221 -23.90 -13.66 -16.74
CA ILE A 221 -25.32 -13.34 -16.87
C ILE A 221 -26.07 -14.48 -17.55
N ARG A 222 -27.11 -15.00 -16.88
CA ARG A 222 -28.11 -15.89 -17.47
C ARG A 222 -28.81 -15.16 -18.62
N PRO A 223 -28.82 -15.66 -19.86
CA PRO A 223 -29.79 -15.21 -20.84
C PRO A 223 -31.04 -16.07 -20.71
N THR A 224 -31.99 -15.63 -19.87
CA THR A 224 -33.38 -16.08 -20.00
C THR A 224 -34.01 -15.39 -21.19
N HIS A 225 -34.34 -16.20 -22.21
CA HIS A 225 -35.35 -15.98 -23.24
C HIS A 225 -35.13 -14.89 -24.30
N CYS A 226 -34.65 -15.34 -25.46
CA CYS A 226 -35.17 -14.94 -26.77
C CYS A 226 -35.15 -16.19 -27.67
N ARG A 227 -36.29 -16.82 -27.91
CA ARG A 227 -36.45 -17.83 -28.97
C ARG A 227 -37.67 -17.47 -29.81
N GLY A 228 -37.40 -16.76 -30.90
CA GLY A 228 -38.31 -16.65 -32.04
C GLY A 228 -38.16 -17.91 -32.91
N THR A 229 -39.29 -18.58 -33.10
CA THR A 229 -39.81 -19.29 -34.29
C THR A 229 -38.85 -19.92 -35.29
N GLY A 230 -39.07 -21.21 -35.60
CA GLY A 230 -38.54 -21.88 -36.78
C GLY A 230 -38.87 -23.37 -36.86
N ASN A 231 -40.15 -23.71 -36.99
CA ASN A 231 -40.72 -24.69 -37.93
C ASN A 231 -42.25 -24.64 -37.85
#